data_AF-A0A1V8RW29-F1
#
_entry.id   AF-A0A1V8RW29-F1
#
_cell.length_a   1.000
_cell.length_b   1.000
_cell.length_c   1.000
_cell.angle_alpha   90.00
_cell.angle_beta   90.00
_cell.angle_gamma   90.00
#
_symmetry.space_group_name_H-M   'P 1'
#
loop_
_entity.id
_entity.type
_entity.pdbx_description
1 polymer ?
#
loop_
_entity_poly.entity_id
_entity_poly.type
_entity_poly.pdbx_seq_one_letter_code
_entity_poly.pdbx_strand_id
1 'polypeptide(L)'
;MNAQEIIDTISAKVGLDQATTERTAGIIFSVFQHEAEGTGVAELFARIPGAETLAQQYDVMANANANTGGGLIGSLESALGSALGEKAGALINGLSQLKSSGLSLDQIQQAGTVLVQQAEEAAGPDITNKVLDSVPSLKGHLGLA
;
A
#
# COMPACT_ATOMS: atom_id res chain seq x y z
N MET A 1 -14.68 0.69 12.58
CA MET A 1 -13.39 0.45 11.96
C MET A 1 -13.03 1.63 11.06
N ASN A 2 -12.07 2.43 11.51
CA ASN A 2 -11.48 3.54 10.77
C ASN A 2 -9.95 3.33 10.66
N ALA A 3 -9.26 4.17 9.90
CA ALA A 3 -7.82 4.03 9.69
C ALA A 3 -7.00 4.09 11.00
N GLN A 4 -7.39 4.90 11.98
CA GLN A 4 -6.70 4.98 13.26
C GLN A 4 -6.84 3.69 14.07
N GLU A 5 -8.04 3.11 14.13
CA GLU A 5 -8.27 1.82 14.81
C GLU A 5 -7.43 0.69 14.19
N ILE A 6 -7.24 0.72 12.86
CA ILE A 6 -6.38 -0.21 12.14
C ILE A 6 -4.90 0.01 12.51
N ILE A 7 -4.44 1.27 12.53
CA ILE A 7 -3.08 1.64 12.95
C ILE A 7 -2.81 1.13 14.37
N ASP A 8 -3.71 1.40 15.31
CA ASP A 8 -3.55 0.99 16.71
C ASP A 8 -3.45 -0.54 16.83
N THR A 9 -4.25 -1.27 16.05
CA THR A 9 -4.23 -2.73 16.00
C THR A 9 -2.94 -3.29 15.40
N ILE A 10 -2.43 -2.69 14.31
CA ILE A 10 -1.14 -3.09 13.72
C ILE A 10 -0.01 -2.82 14.70
N SER A 11 0.02 -1.64 15.34
CA SER A 11 1.04 -1.26 16.31
C SER A 11 1.10 -2.28 17.46
N ALA A 12 -0.07 -2.63 18.01
CA ALA A 12 -0.18 -3.60 19.10
C ALA A 12 0.23 -5.03 18.70
N LYS A 13 -0.12 -5.48 17.49
CA LYS A 13 0.17 -6.86 17.04
C LYS A 13 1.60 -7.05 16.53
N VAL A 14 2.17 -6.04 15.87
CA VAL A 14 3.49 -6.12 15.21
C VAL A 14 4.61 -5.53 16.09
N GLY A 15 4.26 -4.77 17.14
CA GLY A 15 5.23 -4.15 18.05
C GLY A 15 5.94 -2.94 17.43
N LEU A 16 5.26 -2.19 16.58
CA LEU A 16 5.77 -0.98 15.92
C LEU A 16 5.32 0.27 16.69
N ASP A 17 6.14 1.32 16.71
CA ASP A 17 5.71 2.61 17.25
C ASP A 17 4.62 3.26 16.37
N GLN A 18 3.88 4.21 16.94
CA GLN A 18 2.71 4.80 16.28
C GLN A 18 3.07 5.52 14.97
N ALA A 19 4.19 6.24 14.91
CA ALA A 19 4.58 6.97 13.71
C ALA A 19 5.02 6.02 12.57
N THR A 20 5.77 4.97 12.92
CA THR A 20 6.14 3.92 11.96
C THR A 20 4.91 3.16 11.47
N THR A 21 3.95 2.91 12.36
CA THR A 21 2.72 2.18 12.02
C THR A 21 1.81 2.99 11.11
N GLU A 22 1.61 4.28 11.40
CA GLU A 22 0.82 5.19 10.56
C GLU A 22 1.39 5.23 9.14
N ARG A 23 2.71 5.43 9.00
CA ARG A 23 3.39 5.39 7.71
C ARG A 23 3.21 4.03 7.03
N THR A 24 3.31 2.94 7.79
CA THR A 24 3.18 1.58 7.24
C THR A 24 1.79 1.33 6.68
N ALA A 25 0.75 1.66 7.45
CA ALA A 25 -0.63 1.54 7.01
C ALA A 25 -0.91 2.44 5.80
N GLY A 26 -0.43 3.68 5.81
CA GLY A 26 -0.56 4.60 4.69
C GLY A 26 0.08 4.10 3.40
N ILE A 27 1.31 3.59 3.48
CA ILE A 27 1.98 2.99 2.32
C ILE A 27 1.19 1.78 1.79
N ILE A 28 0.68 0.91 2.66
CA ILE A 28 -0.10 -0.26 2.22
C ILE A 28 -1.42 0.17 1.55
N PHE A 29 -2.14 1.14 2.12
CA PHE A 29 -3.34 1.69 1.49
C PHE A 29 -3.01 2.36 0.16
N SER A 30 -1.91 3.10 0.07
CA SER A 30 -1.42 3.71 -1.16
C SER A 30 -1.13 2.67 -2.25
N VAL A 31 -0.52 1.54 -1.88
CA VAL A 31 -0.34 0.40 -2.78
C VAL A 31 -1.69 -0.15 -3.23
N PHE A 32 -2.67 -0.33 -2.34
CA PHE A 32 -4.01 -0.77 -2.74
C PHE A 32 -4.68 0.21 -3.70
N GLN A 33 -4.53 1.52 -3.45
CA GLN A 33 -5.11 2.56 -4.30
C GLN A 33 -4.63 2.47 -5.75
N HIS A 34 -3.33 2.30 -5.95
CA HIS A 34 -2.72 2.27 -7.28
C HIS A 34 -2.82 0.90 -7.96
N GLU A 35 -2.56 -0.18 -7.24
CA GLU A 35 -2.57 -1.52 -7.84
C GLU A 35 -3.99 -2.00 -8.15
N ALA A 36 -4.97 -1.62 -7.33
CA ALA A 36 -6.38 -2.00 -7.48
C ALA A 36 -7.26 -0.84 -8.02
N GLU A 37 -6.65 0.17 -8.65
CA GLU A 37 -7.37 1.30 -9.22
C GLU A 37 -8.45 0.84 -10.22
N GLY A 38 -9.62 1.46 -10.17
CA GLY A 38 -10.75 1.11 -11.05
C GLY A 38 -11.48 -0.18 -10.65
N THR A 39 -11.18 -0.76 -9.49
CA THR A 39 -11.82 -1.98 -8.97
C THR A 39 -12.65 -1.73 -7.70
N GLY A 40 -12.54 -2.56 -6.68
CA GLY A 40 -13.24 -2.43 -5.39
C GLY A 40 -12.60 -1.44 -4.41
N VAL A 41 -11.43 -0.86 -4.71
CA VAL A 41 -10.66 -0.10 -3.71
C VAL A 41 -11.35 1.18 -3.24
N ALA A 42 -12.06 1.87 -4.14
CA ALA A 42 -12.84 3.05 -3.76
C ALA A 42 -14.00 2.68 -2.80
N GLU A 43 -14.63 1.54 -3.04
CA GLU A 43 -15.69 1.02 -2.15
C GLU A 43 -15.11 0.58 -0.80
N LEU A 44 -13.92 -0.06 -0.80
CA LEU A 44 -13.19 -0.43 0.41
C LEU A 44 -12.86 0.81 1.25
N PHE A 45 -12.30 1.86 0.64
CA PHE A 45 -11.93 3.09 1.35
C PHE A 45 -13.15 3.84 1.89
N ALA A 46 -14.28 3.80 1.19
CA ALA A 46 -15.54 4.36 1.69
C ALA A 46 -16.03 3.67 2.98
N ARG A 47 -15.61 2.41 3.23
CA ARG A 47 -15.92 1.66 4.46
C ARG A 47 -14.92 1.88 5.59
N ILE A 48 -13.76 2.48 5.30
CA ILE A 48 -12.68 2.71 6.26
C ILE A 48 -12.38 4.22 6.30
N PRO A 49 -13.09 5.00 7.15
CA PRO A 49 -12.85 6.42 7.26
C PRO A 49 -11.37 6.74 7.53
N GLY A 50 -10.80 7.65 6.75
CA GLY A 50 -9.39 8.05 6.82
C GLY A 50 -8.42 7.22 5.98
N ALA A 51 -8.84 6.07 5.42
CA ALA A 51 -7.94 5.23 4.60
C ALA A 51 -7.46 5.95 3.34
N GLU A 52 -8.36 6.63 2.62
CA GLU A 52 -8.00 7.39 1.41
C GLU A 52 -7.05 8.55 1.72
N THR A 53 -7.33 9.32 2.78
CA THR A 53 -6.46 10.42 3.21
C THR A 53 -5.07 9.92 3.58
N LEU A 54 -4.99 8.80 4.29
CA LEU A 54 -3.72 8.20 4.68
C LEU A 54 -2.96 7.64 3.47
N ALA A 55 -3.65 7.03 2.51
CA ALA A 55 -3.07 6.58 1.24
C ALA A 55 -2.43 7.74 0.47
N GLN A 56 -3.15 8.86 0.35
CA GLN A 56 -2.67 10.07 -0.35
C GLN A 56 -1.51 10.73 0.39
N GLN A 57 -1.52 10.74 1.73
CA GLN A 57 -0.43 11.28 2.53
C GLN A 57 0.89 10.53 2.31
N TYR A 58 0.81 9.21 2.11
CA TYR A 58 1.93 8.31 1.89
C TYR A 58 1.91 7.72 0.47
N ASP A 59 1.54 8.55 -0.52
CA ASP A 59 1.45 8.13 -1.92
C ASP A 59 2.80 7.58 -2.43
N VAL A 60 2.82 6.30 -2.82
CA VAL A 60 4.03 5.59 -3.26
C VAL A 60 4.42 5.90 -4.71
N MET A 61 3.50 6.54 -5.45
CA MET A 61 3.68 6.94 -6.84
C MET A 61 3.86 8.45 -6.99
N ALA A 62 3.48 9.28 -6.01
CA ALA A 62 3.64 10.74 -6.07
C ALA A 62 5.10 11.20 -6.31
N ASN A 63 6.08 10.45 -5.80
CA ASN A 63 7.50 10.77 -5.97
C ASN A 63 8.10 10.32 -7.31
N ALA A 64 7.35 9.61 -8.16
CA ALA A 64 7.82 9.30 -9.53
C ALA A 64 7.95 10.58 -10.40
N ASN A 65 7.29 11.67 -10.02
CA ASN A 65 7.33 12.94 -10.75
C ASN A 65 8.28 13.99 -10.13
N ALA A 66 8.81 13.76 -8.92
CA ALA A 66 9.64 14.74 -8.21
C ALA A 66 11.11 14.79 -8.68
N ASN A 67 11.54 13.86 -9.54
CA ASN A 67 12.86 13.88 -10.18
C ASN A 67 12.81 14.27 -11.67
N THR A 68 11.78 15.03 -12.08
CA THR A 68 11.76 15.69 -13.40
C THR A 68 12.72 16.89 -13.43
N GLY A 69 13.99 16.65 -13.09
CA GLY A 69 15.11 17.51 -13.46
C GLY A 69 15.51 17.15 -14.88
N GLY A 70 15.02 17.91 -15.85
CA GLY A 70 15.24 17.69 -17.28
C GLY A 70 16.70 17.44 -17.64
N GLY A 71 16.99 16.22 -18.08
CA GLY A 71 18.28 15.79 -18.59
C GLY A 71 18.16 14.42 -19.23
N LEU A 72 19.12 14.07 -20.09
CA LEU A 72 19.23 12.80 -20.84
C LEU A 72 18.91 11.55 -19.98
N ILE A 73 19.17 11.58 -18.67
CA ILE A 73 18.88 10.48 -17.75
C ILE A 73 17.37 10.20 -17.61
N GLY A 74 16.54 11.26 -17.63
CA GLY A 74 15.08 11.12 -17.55
C GLY A 74 14.46 10.45 -18.78
N SER A 75 15.09 10.53 -19.96
CA SER A 75 14.59 9.81 -21.15
C SER A 75 14.97 8.33 -21.17
N LEU A 76 16.04 7.92 -20.46
CA LEU A 76 16.37 6.51 -20.27
C LEU A 76 15.53 5.87 -19.14
N GLU A 77 15.29 6.58 -18.05
CA GLU A 77 14.39 6.11 -16.98
C GLU A 77 12.93 6.02 -17.45
N SER A 78 12.47 6.95 -18.30
CA SER A 78 11.13 6.87 -18.90
C SER A 78 11.01 5.70 -19.89
N ALA A 79 12.09 5.36 -20.61
CA ALA A 79 12.14 4.19 -21.48
C ALA A 79 12.21 2.85 -20.71
N LEU A 80 12.90 2.80 -19.57
CA LEU A 80 12.94 1.62 -18.69
C LEU A 80 11.67 1.48 -17.84
N GLY A 81 11.09 2.58 -17.37
CA GLY A 81 9.83 2.62 -16.63
C GLY A 81 8.65 2.15 -17.49
N SER A 82 8.67 2.48 -18.78
CA SER A 82 7.71 1.94 -19.76
C SER A 82 7.88 0.43 -20.00
N ALA A 83 9.07 -0.13 -19.76
CA ALA A 83 9.35 -1.57 -19.93
C ALA A 83 8.99 -2.40 -18.68
N LEU A 84 8.86 -1.77 -17.50
CA LEU A 84 8.57 -2.45 -16.23
C LEU A 84 7.10 -2.34 -15.78
N GLY A 85 6.23 -1.74 -16.59
CA GLY A 85 4.77 -1.75 -16.38
C GLY A 85 4.34 -0.91 -15.16
N GLU A 86 3.63 0.19 -15.43
CA GLU A 86 3.07 1.13 -14.43
C GLU A 86 2.35 0.45 -13.24
N LYS A 87 1.78 -0.74 -13.44
CA LYS A 87 1.01 -1.47 -12.43
C LYS A 87 1.82 -2.35 -11.49
N ALA A 88 3.11 -2.59 -11.72
CA ALA A 88 3.97 -3.28 -10.75
C ALA A 88 4.78 -2.29 -9.88
N GLY A 89 4.71 -1.00 -10.22
CA GLY A 89 5.52 0.03 -9.62
C GLY A 89 5.12 0.34 -8.18
N ALA A 90 3.82 0.39 -7.88
CA ALA A 90 3.36 0.85 -6.57
C ALA A 90 3.74 -0.15 -5.47
N LEU A 91 3.53 -1.46 -5.67
CA LEU A 91 3.96 -2.48 -4.71
C LEU A 91 5.48 -2.48 -4.50
N ILE A 92 6.27 -2.38 -5.58
CA ILE A 92 7.74 -2.35 -5.48
C ILE A 92 8.20 -1.09 -4.73
N ASN A 93 7.64 0.07 -5.08
CA ASN A 93 7.94 1.34 -4.43
C ASN A 93 7.54 1.33 -2.96
N GLY A 94 6.34 0.84 -2.63
CA GLY A 94 5.85 0.71 -1.27
C GLY A 94 6.75 -0.19 -0.43
N LEU A 95 7.10 -1.38 -0.94
CA LEU A 95 8.03 -2.28 -0.26
C LEU A 95 9.41 -1.62 -0.03
N SER A 96 9.92 -0.90 -1.02
CA SER A 96 11.18 -0.16 -0.89
C SER A 96 11.11 0.91 0.21
N GLN A 97 10.04 1.69 0.25
CA GLN A 97 9.83 2.73 1.27
C GLN A 97 9.68 2.16 2.69
N LEU A 98 8.95 1.04 2.84
CA LEU A 98 8.81 0.34 4.12
C LEU A 98 10.15 -0.20 4.63
N LYS A 99 10.93 -0.86 3.76
CA LYS A 99 12.28 -1.33 4.11
C LYS A 99 13.22 -0.17 4.47
N SER A 100 13.11 0.94 3.76
CA SER A 100 13.90 2.15 4.05
C SER A 100 13.52 2.80 5.38
N SER A 101 12.30 2.54 5.87
CA SER A 101 11.84 2.92 7.21
C SER A 101 12.34 1.96 8.31
N GLY A 102 13.16 0.98 7.96
CA GLY A 102 13.76 0.04 8.91
C GLY A 102 12.93 -1.21 9.20
N LEU A 103 11.78 -1.40 8.52
CA LEU A 103 10.98 -2.60 8.71
C LEU A 103 11.63 -3.82 8.06
N SER A 104 11.60 -4.94 8.78
CA SER A 104 11.91 -6.25 8.22
C SER A 104 10.76 -6.74 7.30
N LEU A 105 11.07 -7.67 6.41
CA LEU A 105 10.05 -8.28 5.54
C LEU A 105 8.94 -8.97 6.33
N ASP A 106 9.28 -9.61 7.44
CA ASP A 106 8.33 -10.27 8.33
C ASP A 106 7.35 -9.25 8.96
N GLN A 107 7.85 -8.12 9.45
CA GLN A 107 6.98 -7.06 9.98
C GLN A 107 6.07 -6.45 8.92
N ILE A 108 6.55 -6.30 7.68
CA ILE A 108 5.74 -5.81 6.54
C ILE A 108 4.62 -6.80 6.23
N GLN A 109 4.92 -8.10 6.18
CA GLN A 109 3.92 -9.14 5.94
C GLN A 109 2.88 -9.22 7.05
N GLN A 110 3.31 -9.17 8.31
CA GLN A 110 2.40 -9.17 9.46
C GLN A 110 1.52 -7.92 9.47
N ALA A 111 2.08 -6.73 9.23
CA ALA A 111 1.32 -5.49 9.16
C ALA A 111 0.28 -5.51 8.03
N GLY A 112 0.67 -5.98 6.83
CA GLY A 112 -0.26 -6.14 5.72
C GLY A 112 -1.35 -7.16 5.99
N THR A 113 -1.02 -8.28 6.63
CA THR A 113 -2.01 -9.30 7.03
C THR A 113 -3.02 -8.73 8.03
N VAL A 114 -2.55 -8.05 9.07
CA VAL A 114 -3.43 -7.41 10.07
C VAL A 114 -4.29 -6.35 9.40
N LEU A 115 -3.73 -5.51 8.53
CA LEU A 115 -4.49 -4.50 7.81
C LEU A 115 -5.61 -5.12 6.97
N VAL A 116 -5.32 -6.20 6.21
CA VAL A 116 -6.33 -6.90 5.41
C VAL A 116 -7.43 -7.50 6.27
N GLN A 117 -7.08 -8.13 7.40
CA GLN A 117 -8.07 -8.66 8.35
C GLN A 117 -8.99 -7.55 8.86
N GLN A 118 -8.44 -6.40 9.24
CA GLN A 118 -9.25 -5.29 9.72
C GLN A 118 -10.06 -4.63 8.59
N ALA A 119 -9.54 -4.62 7.37
CA ALA A 119 -10.27 -4.15 6.19
C ALA A 119 -11.46 -5.07 5.86
N GLU A 120 -11.29 -6.38 6.00
CA GLU A 120 -12.36 -7.38 5.93
C GLU A 120 -13.40 -7.19 7.05
N GLU A 121 -13.00 -6.93 8.29
CA GLU A 121 -13.92 -6.61 9.38
C GLU A 121 -14.73 -5.32 9.09
N ALA A 122 -14.13 -4.35 8.38
CA ALA A 122 -14.75 -3.07 8.06
C ALA A 122 -15.71 -3.13 6.85
N ALA A 123 -15.28 -3.78 5.77
CA ALA A 123 -15.95 -3.76 4.47
C ALA A 123 -16.62 -5.09 4.11
N GLY A 124 -16.34 -6.15 4.86
CA GLY A 124 -16.75 -7.51 4.55
C GLY A 124 -15.80 -8.23 3.59
N PRO A 125 -15.84 -9.57 3.57
CA PRO A 125 -14.94 -10.39 2.78
C PRO A 125 -15.14 -10.21 1.27
N ASP A 126 -16.35 -9.90 0.80
CA ASP A 126 -16.61 -9.76 -0.64
C ASP A 126 -15.84 -8.57 -1.26
N ILE A 127 -15.89 -7.40 -0.61
CA ILE A 127 -15.20 -6.20 -1.09
C ILE A 127 -13.68 -6.37 -0.96
N THR A 128 -13.22 -6.89 0.17
CA THR A 128 -11.79 -7.10 0.42
C THR A 128 -11.20 -8.12 -0.56
N ASN A 129 -11.87 -9.25 -0.78
CA ASN A 129 -11.43 -10.25 -1.76
C ASN A 129 -11.45 -9.70 -3.19
N LYS A 130 -12.45 -8.91 -3.57
CA LYS A 130 -12.49 -8.25 -4.88
C LYS A 130 -11.27 -7.36 -5.12
N VAL A 131 -10.82 -6.61 -4.11
CA VAL A 131 -9.59 -5.79 -4.19
C VAL A 131 -8.36 -6.69 -4.33
N LEU A 132 -8.24 -7.71 -3.49
CA LEU A 132 -7.08 -8.60 -3.51
C LEU A 132 -7.00 -9.46 -4.79
N ASP A 133 -8.12 -9.91 -5.34
CA ASP A 133 -8.21 -10.67 -6.59
C ASP A 133 -7.84 -9.82 -7.80
N SER A 134 -8.06 -8.51 -7.71
CA SER A 134 -7.65 -7.56 -8.75
C SER A 134 -6.14 -7.38 -8.81
N VAL A 135 -5.42 -7.81 -7.77
CA VAL A 135 -3.97 -7.67 -7.64
C VAL A 135 -3.33 -8.95 -7.08
N PRO A 136 -3.18 -10.01 -7.90
CA PRO A 136 -2.63 -11.28 -7.43
C PRO A 136 -1.22 -11.19 -6.82
N SER A 137 -0.42 -10.23 -7.28
CA SER A 137 0.90 -9.91 -6.74
C SER A 137 0.86 -9.46 -5.27
N LEU A 138 -0.21 -8.77 -4.83
CA LEU A 138 -0.39 -8.39 -3.43
C LEU A 138 -0.61 -9.60 -2.53
N LYS A 139 -1.46 -10.55 -2.95
CA LYS A 139 -1.72 -11.77 -2.18
C LYS A 139 -0.45 -12.56 -1.89
N GLY A 140 0.40 -12.74 -2.92
CA GLY A 140 1.65 -13.48 -2.79
C GLY A 140 2.67 -12.80 -1.87
N HIS A 141 2.81 -11.48 -1.93
CA HIS A 141 3.81 -10.77 -1.13
C HIS A 141 3.38 -10.51 0.31
N LEU A 142 2.08 -10.40 0.57
CA LEU A 142 1.53 -10.26 1.92
C LEU A 142 1.37 -11.60 2.66
N GLY A 143 1.70 -12.73 2.01
CA GLY A 143 1.57 -14.06 2.61
C GLY A 143 0.12 -14.52 2.77
N LEU A 144 -0.80 -13.96 1.97
CA LEU A 144 -2.25 -14.22 2.03
C LEU A 144 -2.68 -15.37 1.10
N ALA A 145 -1.75 -16.27 0.78
CA ALA A 145 -1.94 -17.38 -0.16
C ALA A 145 -2.49 -18.64 0.53
#